data_AF-A0AAV5UWN6-F1
#
_entry.id   AF-A0AAV5UWN6-F1
#
_cell.length_a   1.000
_cell.length_b   1.000
_cell.length_c   1.000
_cell.angle_alpha   90.00
_cell.angle_beta   90.00
_cell.angle_gamma   90.00
#
_symmetry.space_group_name_H-M   'P 1'
#
loop_
_entity.id
_entity.type
_entity.pdbx_description
1 polymer ?
#
loop_
_entity_poly.entity_id
_entity_poly.type
_entity_poly.pdbx_seq_one_letter_code
_entity_poly.pdbx_strand_id
1 'polypeptide(L)'
;NIILLSDHGLRNITERHALDDYDFYSPPVNSSAGNNVMFHGAIETDKLKCKDPSIVSDYNVYRTKEEVPLRYHYNTDRIGFPYIMGKPGNMFHQTREEKNKFEREGKIGNHGWDNFSYTMNAIFFAIGPSIAKKVKIPPFQNTELYNFFADLLNVPASPNDGTSGLLDELLLTPPTRQPMYDNYVNQPCDN
;
A
#
# COMPACT_ATOMS: atom_id res chain seq x y z
N ASN A 1 -8.17 13.14 -23.28
CA ASN A 1 -7.70 11.80 -22.87
C ASN A 1 -8.58 11.33 -21.73
N ILE A 2 -8.97 10.06 -21.73
CA ILE A 2 -9.77 9.43 -20.66
C ILE A 2 -8.92 8.34 -20.04
N ILE A 3 -8.81 8.36 -18.71
CA ILE A 3 -8.09 7.36 -17.93
C ILE A 3 -9.07 6.80 -16.91
N LEU A 4 -9.29 5.49 -16.96
CA LEU A 4 -10.09 4.74 -16.00
C LEU A 4 -9.15 4.02 -15.04
N LEU A 5 -9.37 4.25 -13.75
CA LEU A 5 -8.50 3.82 -12.66
C LEU A 5 -9.32 3.23 -11.52
N SER A 6 -8.67 2.43 -10.68
CA SER A 6 -9.06 2.29 -9.28
C SER A 6 -7.87 2.62 -8.37
N ASP A 7 -8.17 2.85 -7.10
CA ASP A 7 -7.20 3.02 -6.03
C ASP A 7 -6.58 1.68 -5.60
N HIS A 8 -7.41 0.66 -5.46
CA HIS A 8 -7.00 -0.69 -5.08
C HIS A 8 -7.99 -1.75 -5.59
N GLY A 9 -7.68 -3.02 -5.32
CA GLY A 9 -8.59 -4.14 -5.48
C GLY A 9 -9.48 -4.39 -4.24
N LEU A 10 -10.12 -5.56 -4.19
CA LEU A 10 -11.00 -5.98 -3.11
C LEU A 10 -10.87 -7.50 -2.91
N ARG A 11 -11.02 -7.98 -1.68
CA ARG A 11 -11.08 -9.42 -1.37
C ARG A 11 -12.13 -9.69 -0.30
N ASN A 12 -12.73 -10.87 -0.36
CA ASN A 12 -13.57 -11.36 0.72
C ASN A 12 -12.77 -11.56 2.02
N ILE A 13 -13.38 -11.20 3.13
CA ILE A 13 -12.92 -11.50 4.48
C ILE A 13 -13.22 -12.98 4.74
N THR A 14 -12.19 -13.74 5.08
CA THR A 14 -12.28 -15.16 5.44
C THR A 14 -12.19 -15.36 6.94
N GLU A 15 -11.45 -14.50 7.64
CA GLU A 15 -11.19 -14.63 9.08
C GLU A 15 -11.27 -13.29 9.79
N ARG A 16 -11.78 -13.31 11.03
CA ARG A 16 -11.95 -12.12 11.88
C ARG A 16 -11.38 -12.33 13.27
N HIS A 17 -10.52 -11.39 13.64
CA HIS A 17 -9.81 -11.35 14.91
C HIS A 17 -10.35 -10.21 15.75
N ALA A 18 -10.59 -10.45 17.04
CA ALA A 18 -10.95 -9.41 17.99
C ALA A 18 -9.72 -9.10 18.86
N LEU A 19 -9.32 -7.84 18.97
CA LEU A 19 -8.08 -7.46 19.66
C LEU A 19 -8.15 -7.67 21.18
N ASP A 20 -9.34 -7.60 21.77
CA ASP A 20 -9.60 -7.94 23.17
C ASP A 20 -9.41 -9.44 23.51
N ASP A 21 -9.33 -10.32 22.49
CA ASP A 21 -8.94 -11.73 22.69
C ASP A 21 -7.44 -11.91 22.94
N TYR A 22 -6.65 -10.86 22.72
CA TYR A 22 -5.22 -10.84 22.90
C TYR A 22 -4.86 -9.93 24.09
N ASP A 23 -3.82 -10.29 24.86
CA ASP A 23 -3.30 -9.43 25.95
C ASP A 23 -2.50 -8.25 25.38
N PHE A 24 -3.12 -7.45 24.53
CA PHE A 24 -2.64 -6.11 24.23
C PHE A 24 -2.98 -5.25 25.45
N TYR A 25 -2.04 -5.08 26.39
CA TYR A 25 -2.11 -4.00 27.38
C TYR A 25 -2.50 -2.73 26.62
N SER A 26 -3.48 -1.98 27.11
CA SER A 26 -4.23 -0.94 26.37
C SER A 26 -3.46 0.40 26.21
N PRO A 27 -2.79 0.68 25.07
CA PRO A 27 -2.56 2.03 24.58
C PRO A 27 -3.72 2.43 23.63
N PRO A 28 -3.78 3.69 23.18
CA PRO A 28 -4.67 4.07 22.10
C PRO A 28 -4.32 3.29 20.82
N VAL A 29 -5.12 2.28 20.50
CA VAL A 29 -5.09 1.56 19.23
C VAL A 29 -5.85 2.41 18.22
N ASN A 30 -5.18 2.85 17.15
CA ASN A 30 -5.90 3.40 16.00
C ASN A 30 -6.28 2.24 15.08
N SER A 31 -7.38 1.58 15.41
CA SER A 31 -8.07 0.65 14.52
C SER A 31 -9.54 1.02 14.52
N SER A 32 -10.00 1.55 13.39
CA SER A 32 -11.34 1.19 12.93
C SER A 32 -11.24 -0.22 12.33
N ALA A 33 -12.31 -1.02 12.38
CA ALA A 33 -12.36 -2.37 11.80
C ALA A 33 -11.58 -2.45 10.49
N GLY A 34 -10.45 -3.16 10.51
CA GLY A 34 -9.38 -2.92 9.55
C GLY A 34 -8.55 -4.16 9.29
N ASN A 35 -7.86 -4.17 8.16
CA ASN A 35 -6.96 -5.25 7.78
C ASN A 35 -5.56 -5.10 8.41
N ASN A 36 -5.26 -3.91 8.95
CA ASN A 36 -4.02 -3.61 9.66
C ASN A 36 -4.34 -2.92 10.99
N VAL A 37 -3.44 -3.04 11.96
CA VAL A 37 -3.55 -2.40 13.27
C VAL A 37 -2.25 -1.65 13.55
N MET A 38 -2.38 -0.37 13.89
CA MET A 38 -1.28 0.48 14.32
C MET A 38 -1.52 0.90 15.76
N PHE A 39 -0.43 0.95 16.51
CA PHE A 39 -0.49 1.35 17.90
C PHE A 39 0.36 2.60 18.11
N HIS A 40 -0.16 3.56 18.86
CA HIS A 40 0.53 4.82 19.15
C HIS A 40 0.77 4.97 20.64
N GLY A 41 1.93 5.51 21.02
CA GLY A 41 2.34 5.71 22.42
C GLY A 41 3.44 4.76 22.88
N ALA A 42 3.81 4.86 24.17
CA ALA A 42 4.85 4.01 24.75
C ALA A 42 4.31 2.59 24.95
N ILE A 43 4.74 1.67 24.08
CA ILE A 43 4.31 0.27 24.08
C ILE A 43 5.52 -0.59 24.36
N GLU A 44 5.42 -1.42 25.39
CA GLU A 44 6.42 -2.45 25.67
C GLU A 44 6.20 -3.63 24.70
N THR A 45 6.76 -3.51 23.50
CA THR A 45 6.62 -4.48 22.40
C THR A 45 7.03 -5.91 22.79
N ASP A 46 7.94 -6.05 23.76
CA ASP A 46 8.40 -7.33 24.31
C ASP A 46 7.32 -8.09 25.10
N LYS A 47 6.28 -7.40 25.55
CA LYS A 47 5.13 -8.01 26.25
C LYS A 47 4.03 -8.50 25.30
N LEU A 48 4.13 -8.17 24.02
CA LEU A 48 3.20 -8.64 22.98
C LEU A 48 3.44 -10.12 22.71
N LYS A 49 2.79 -10.97 23.51
CA LYS A 49 2.82 -12.42 23.31
C LYS A 49 1.56 -12.84 22.58
N CYS A 50 1.74 -13.44 21.41
CA CYS A 50 0.66 -14.19 20.77
C CYS A 50 0.31 -15.36 21.70
N LYS A 51 -0.86 -15.32 22.33
CA LYS A 51 -1.33 -16.38 23.23
C LYS A 51 -1.70 -17.66 22.49
N ASP A 52 -2.05 -17.53 21.21
CA ASP A 52 -2.45 -18.64 20.36
C ASP A 52 -1.48 -18.80 19.17
N PRO A 53 -0.54 -19.75 19.23
CA PRO A 53 0.40 -20.00 18.14
C PRO A 53 -0.27 -20.44 16.83
N SER A 54 -1.54 -20.86 16.84
CA SER A 54 -2.27 -21.27 15.63
C SER A 54 -2.63 -20.08 14.72
N ILE A 55 -2.65 -18.85 15.25
CA ILE A 55 -3.05 -17.64 14.52
C ILE A 55 -1.83 -16.87 13.96
N VAL A 56 -0.61 -17.27 14.34
CA VAL A 56 0.63 -16.64 13.85
C VAL A 56 0.77 -16.73 12.32
N SER A 57 0.05 -17.65 11.66
CA SER A 57 -0.03 -17.72 10.21
C SER A 57 -0.85 -16.62 9.54
N ASP A 58 -1.67 -15.88 10.27
CA ASP A 58 -2.73 -15.02 9.69
C ASP A 58 -2.32 -13.57 9.50
N TYR A 59 -1.21 -13.15 10.11
CA TYR A 59 -0.71 -11.78 10.05
C TYR A 59 0.81 -11.74 10.22
N ASN A 60 1.39 -10.60 9.85
CA ASN A 60 2.77 -10.25 10.14
C ASN A 60 2.78 -9.17 11.23
N VAL A 61 3.76 -9.24 12.13
CA VAL A 61 3.98 -8.23 13.17
C VAL A 61 5.33 -7.59 12.94
N TYR A 62 5.35 -6.27 12.86
CA TYR A 62 6.55 -5.44 12.77
C TYR A 62 6.63 -4.57 14.01
N ARG A 63 7.64 -4.77 14.85
CA ARG A 63 7.80 -4.07 16.13
C ARG A 63 8.38 -2.67 15.96
N THR A 64 9.13 -2.44 14.89
CA THR A 64 9.73 -1.14 14.58
C THR A 64 9.62 -0.84 13.09
N LYS A 65 9.90 0.41 12.71
CA LYS A 65 9.91 0.84 11.30
C LYS A 65 10.96 0.11 10.46
N GLU A 66 12.07 -0.30 11.07
CA GLU A 66 13.15 -1.03 10.42
C GLU A 66 12.77 -2.49 10.10
N GLU A 67 11.82 -3.07 10.83
CA GLU A 67 11.32 -4.42 10.56
C GLU A 67 10.36 -4.46 9.35
N VAL A 68 9.77 -3.33 8.97
CA VAL A 68 8.85 -3.26 7.82
C VAL A 68 9.63 -3.43 6.52
N PRO A 69 9.23 -4.36 5.63
CA PRO A 69 9.91 -4.55 4.36
C PRO A 69 10.01 -3.26 3.55
N LEU A 70 11.23 -2.92 3.12
CA LEU A 70 11.54 -1.68 2.39
C LEU A 70 10.62 -1.42 1.20
N ARG A 71 10.19 -2.48 0.50
CA ARG A 71 9.28 -2.39 -0.66
C ARG A 71 7.93 -1.74 -0.37
N TYR A 72 7.51 -1.68 0.89
CA TYR A 72 6.27 -1.00 1.26
C TYR A 72 6.43 0.52 1.35
N HIS A 73 7.67 1.02 1.48
CA HIS A 73 7.96 2.43 1.72
C HIS A 73 7.11 3.03 2.87
N TYR A 74 6.90 2.24 3.92
CA TYR A 74 5.93 2.52 4.99
C TYR A 74 6.64 2.86 6.31
N ASN A 75 7.35 4.00 6.34
CA ASN A 75 8.33 4.32 7.40
C ASN A 75 8.28 5.77 7.96
N THR A 76 7.14 6.45 7.87
CA THR A 76 6.95 7.81 8.43
C THR A 76 6.61 7.82 9.92
N ASP A 77 6.84 8.94 10.61
CA ASP A 77 6.54 9.12 12.05
C ASP A 77 5.04 9.03 12.40
N ARG A 78 4.17 9.07 11.39
CA ARG A 78 2.72 8.88 11.56
C ARG A 78 2.32 7.41 11.65
N ILE A 79 3.22 6.49 11.35
CA ILE A 79 2.95 5.05 11.41
C ILE A 79 3.24 4.58 12.82
N GLY A 80 2.22 3.99 13.46
CA GLY A 80 2.32 3.46 14.81
C GLY A 80 2.97 2.07 14.84
N PHE A 81 3.74 1.81 15.90
CA PHE A 81 4.39 0.52 16.15
C PHE A 81 4.03 -0.02 17.54
N PRO A 82 3.83 -1.34 17.72
CA PRO A 82 3.91 -2.39 16.70
C PRO A 82 2.89 -2.21 15.57
N TYR A 83 3.25 -2.63 14.36
CA TYR A 83 2.37 -2.63 13.19
C TYR A 83 1.99 -4.08 12.89
N ILE A 84 0.70 -4.38 12.98
CA ILE A 84 0.16 -5.69 12.64
C ILE A 84 -0.50 -5.57 11.27
N MET A 85 -0.04 -6.39 10.33
CA MET A 85 -0.57 -6.44 8.98
C MET A 85 -1.19 -7.80 8.73
N GLY A 86 -2.51 -7.84 8.53
CA GLY A 86 -3.20 -9.07 8.17
C GLY A 86 -2.67 -9.64 6.85
N LYS A 87 -2.70 -10.96 6.71
CA LYS A 87 -2.60 -11.59 5.39
C LYS A 87 -3.95 -11.49 4.67
N PRO A 88 -3.98 -11.48 3.33
CA PRO A 88 -5.21 -11.28 2.57
C PRO A 88 -6.39 -12.15 3.04
N GLY A 89 -7.49 -11.50 3.41
CA GLY A 89 -8.70 -12.14 3.96
C GLY A 89 -8.85 -12.02 5.48
N ASN A 90 -7.81 -11.62 6.21
CA ASN A 90 -7.85 -11.42 7.66
C ASN A 90 -8.21 -9.98 8.03
N MET A 91 -9.11 -9.81 8.99
CA MET A 91 -9.55 -8.51 9.51
C MET A 91 -9.49 -8.48 11.04
N PHE A 92 -9.14 -7.34 11.60
CA PHE A 92 -9.10 -7.06 13.04
C PHE A 92 -10.24 -6.11 13.44
N HIS A 93 -10.79 -6.32 14.62
CA HIS A 93 -11.80 -5.50 15.29
C HIS A 93 -11.30 -5.17 16.69
N GLN A 94 -11.66 -4.02 17.25
CA GLN A 94 -11.18 -3.65 18.59
C GLN A 94 -11.72 -4.58 19.66
N THR A 95 -13.00 -4.93 19.53
CA THR A 95 -13.70 -5.78 20.50
C THR A 95 -14.43 -6.94 19.83
N ARG A 96 -14.69 -7.99 20.61
CA ARG A 96 -15.52 -9.12 20.20
C ARG A 96 -16.95 -8.67 19.86
N GLU A 97 -17.45 -7.64 20.54
CA GLU A 97 -18.76 -7.05 20.24
C GLU A 97 -18.78 -6.42 18.84
N GLU A 98 -17.77 -5.63 18.49
CA GLU A 98 -17.62 -5.03 17.16
C GLU A 98 -17.50 -6.09 16.08
N LYS A 99 -16.64 -7.11 16.29
CA LYS A 99 -16.51 -8.26 15.39
C LYS A 99 -17.88 -8.88 15.11
N ASN A 100 -18.62 -9.25 16.16
CA ASN A 100 -19.92 -9.89 16.04
C ASN A 100 -20.95 -8.99 15.34
N LYS A 101 -20.89 -7.67 15.56
CA LYS A 101 -21.74 -6.70 14.86
C LYS A 101 -21.43 -6.68 13.36
N PHE A 102 -20.15 -6.58 12.97
CA PHE A 102 -19.73 -6.56 11.56
C PHE A 102 -20.08 -7.86 10.82
N GLU A 103 -20.01 -9.00 11.51
CA GLU A 103 -20.47 -10.29 10.99
C GLU A 103 -21.98 -10.27 10.73
N ARG A 104 -22.80 -9.82 11.69
CA ARG A 104 -24.26 -9.71 11.52
C ARG A 104 -24.67 -8.74 10.41
N GLU A 105 -23.91 -7.66 10.22
CA GLU A 105 -24.13 -6.68 9.14
C GLU A 105 -23.78 -7.22 7.74
N GLY A 106 -23.18 -8.42 7.64
CA GLY A 106 -22.87 -9.02 6.34
C GLY A 106 -21.77 -8.29 5.57
N LYS A 107 -20.86 -7.58 6.25
CA LYS A 107 -19.72 -6.92 5.58
C LYS A 107 -18.70 -7.94 5.15
N ILE A 108 -18.79 -8.42 3.91
CA ILE A 108 -18.03 -9.59 3.44
C ILE A 108 -16.71 -9.25 2.73
N GLY A 109 -16.46 -8.01 2.34
CA GLY A 109 -15.28 -7.60 1.57
C GLY A 109 -14.46 -6.51 2.26
N ASN A 110 -13.15 -6.53 2.05
CA ASN A 110 -12.24 -5.47 2.50
C ASN A 110 -11.04 -5.33 1.55
N HIS A 111 -10.16 -4.38 1.84
CA HIS A 111 -8.91 -4.11 1.11
C HIS A 111 -7.82 -3.63 2.08
N GLY A 112 -6.67 -3.18 1.56
CA GLY A 112 -5.58 -2.57 2.34
C GLY A 112 -4.44 -3.50 2.76
N TRP A 113 -4.52 -4.80 2.42
CA TRP A 113 -3.44 -5.77 2.64
C TRP A 113 -2.25 -5.48 1.73
N ASP A 114 -1.25 -6.37 1.75
CA ASP A 114 -0.08 -6.33 0.88
C ASP A 114 -0.41 -5.90 -0.56
N ASN A 115 0.21 -4.80 -0.99
CA ASN A 115 0.02 -4.21 -2.32
C ASN A 115 0.51 -5.11 -3.46
N PHE A 116 1.29 -6.17 -3.18
CA PHE A 116 1.69 -7.18 -4.17
C PHE A 116 0.73 -8.38 -4.22
N SER A 117 -0.28 -8.44 -3.35
CA SER A 117 -1.34 -9.43 -3.47
C SER A 117 -2.16 -9.15 -4.73
N TYR A 118 -2.34 -10.16 -5.59
CA TYR A 118 -3.11 -10.01 -6.83
C TYR A 118 -4.54 -9.47 -6.61
N THR A 119 -5.14 -9.74 -5.44
CA THR A 119 -6.48 -9.24 -5.09
C THR A 119 -6.50 -7.75 -4.75
N MET A 120 -5.35 -7.14 -4.47
CA MET A 120 -5.19 -5.71 -4.17
C MET A 120 -4.79 -4.89 -5.40
N ASN A 121 -4.51 -5.55 -6.52
CA ASN A 121 -4.20 -4.86 -7.77
C ASN A 121 -5.37 -3.96 -8.20
N ALA A 122 -5.03 -2.74 -8.59
CA ALA A 122 -5.95 -1.79 -9.17
C ALA A 122 -6.13 -2.01 -10.68
N ILE A 123 -7.16 -1.39 -11.26
CA ILE A 123 -7.33 -1.33 -12.71
C ILE A 123 -6.68 -0.08 -13.30
N PHE A 124 -6.22 -0.20 -14.54
CA PHE A 124 -5.76 0.91 -15.36
C PHE A 124 -6.17 0.69 -16.82
N PHE A 125 -6.92 1.62 -17.38
CA PHE A 125 -7.22 1.69 -18.80
C PHE A 125 -7.10 3.13 -19.27
N ALA A 126 -6.54 3.35 -20.45
CA ALA A 126 -6.36 4.68 -21.00
C ALA A 126 -6.79 4.70 -22.47
N ILE A 127 -7.57 5.71 -22.85
CA ILE A 127 -7.98 5.93 -24.24
C ILE A 127 -8.03 7.42 -24.55
N GLY A 128 -7.51 7.81 -25.71
CA GLY A 128 -7.56 9.20 -26.12
C GLY A 128 -6.66 9.53 -27.30
N PRO A 129 -6.70 10.78 -27.78
CA PRO A 129 -5.90 11.24 -28.91
C PRO A 129 -4.40 11.23 -28.63
N SER A 130 -3.97 11.34 -27.37
CA SER A 130 -2.54 11.35 -26.98
C SER A 130 -2.04 10.00 -26.49
N ILE A 131 -2.88 8.95 -26.52
CA ILE A 131 -2.59 7.63 -25.96
C ILE A 131 -2.36 6.64 -27.10
N ALA A 132 -1.30 5.83 -27.00
CA ALA A 132 -0.97 4.81 -27.96
C ALA A 132 -2.09 3.76 -28.05
N LYS A 133 -2.41 3.34 -29.28
CA LYS A 133 -3.53 2.41 -29.53
C LYS A 133 -3.06 0.96 -29.43
N LYS A 134 -3.88 0.12 -28.80
CA LYS A 134 -3.68 -1.33 -28.69
C LYS A 134 -2.37 -1.74 -28.01
N VAL A 135 -1.88 -0.91 -27.09
CA VAL A 135 -0.71 -1.20 -26.25
C VAL A 135 -1.18 -1.89 -24.96
N LYS A 136 -0.43 -2.92 -24.53
CA LYS A 136 -0.59 -3.57 -23.24
C LYS A 136 0.79 -3.66 -22.59
N ILE A 137 0.94 -3.05 -21.43
CA ILE A 137 2.18 -3.05 -20.67
C ILE A 137 2.12 -3.99 -19.45
N PRO A 138 3.27 -4.36 -18.86
CA PRO A 138 3.31 -5.04 -17.56
C PRO A 138 2.66 -4.23 -16.44
N PRO A 139 2.31 -4.86 -15.30
CA PRO A 139 1.88 -4.14 -14.10
C PRO A 139 2.92 -3.11 -13.66
N PHE A 140 2.45 -1.97 -13.15
CA PHE A 140 3.27 -0.88 -12.66
C PHE A 140 2.65 -0.30 -11.37
N GLN A 141 3.42 0.48 -10.61
CA GLN A 141 2.92 1.13 -9.39
C GLN A 141 2.15 2.42 -9.72
N ASN A 142 1.10 2.73 -8.97
CA ASN A 142 0.28 3.92 -9.22
C ASN A 142 1.04 5.25 -9.04
N THR A 143 2.18 5.25 -8.34
CA THR A 143 3.11 6.39 -8.23
C THR A 143 3.58 6.90 -9.60
N GLU A 144 3.65 6.01 -10.59
CA GLU A 144 4.08 6.30 -11.96
C GLU A 144 3.06 7.14 -12.74
N LEU A 145 1.80 7.14 -12.31
CA LEU A 145 0.73 7.87 -12.98
C LEU A 145 0.94 9.39 -12.95
N TYR A 146 1.60 9.92 -11.92
CA TYR A 146 1.82 11.36 -11.82
C TYR A 146 2.66 11.90 -12.99
N ASN A 147 3.79 11.25 -13.29
CA ASN A 147 4.64 11.62 -14.43
C ASN A 147 3.88 11.45 -15.75
N PHE A 148 3.14 10.35 -15.91
CA PHE A 148 2.32 10.11 -17.10
C PHE A 148 1.24 11.20 -17.31
N PHE A 149 0.60 11.67 -16.24
CA PHE A 149 -0.37 12.77 -16.34
C PHE A 149 0.30 14.10 -16.66
N ALA A 150 1.48 14.36 -16.09
CA ALA A 150 2.26 15.55 -16.40
C ALA A 150 2.61 15.59 -17.91
N ASP A 151 3.04 14.45 -18.47
CA ASP A 151 3.34 14.32 -19.89
C ASP A 151 2.09 14.52 -20.77
N LEU A 152 0.94 13.91 -20.40
CA LEU A 152 -0.33 14.09 -21.13
C LEU A 152 -0.84 15.54 -21.12
N LEU A 153 -0.54 16.30 -20.07
CA LEU A 153 -0.91 17.70 -19.90
C LEU A 153 0.15 18.67 -20.43
N ASN A 154 1.33 18.17 -20.82
CA ASN A 154 2.48 18.96 -21.22
C ASN A 154 2.89 19.99 -20.15
N VAL A 155 2.99 19.55 -18.89
CA VAL A 155 3.45 20.36 -17.76
C VAL A 155 4.67 19.72 -17.09
N PRO A 156 5.59 20.50 -16.50
CA PRO A 156 6.71 19.95 -15.77
C PRO A 156 6.21 19.22 -14.51
N ALA A 157 6.69 17.99 -14.30
CA ALA A 157 6.43 17.23 -13.08
C ALA A 157 7.27 17.79 -11.91
N SER A 158 6.65 17.94 -10.75
CA SER A 158 7.38 18.18 -9.50
C SER A 158 8.14 16.93 -9.04
N PRO A 159 9.15 17.04 -8.15
CA PRO A 159 9.82 15.87 -7.57
C PRO A 159 8.83 14.88 -6.97
N ASN A 160 8.97 13.60 -7.32
CA ASN A 160 8.10 12.51 -6.91
C ASN A 160 8.85 11.16 -6.98
N ASP A 161 8.24 10.10 -6.47
CA ASP A 161 8.85 8.75 -6.41
C ASP A 161 8.65 7.91 -7.69
N GLY A 162 7.98 8.45 -8.71
CA GLY A 162 7.80 7.79 -10.00
C GLY A 162 9.03 7.88 -10.90
N THR A 163 9.25 6.86 -11.71
CA THR A 163 10.33 6.80 -12.69
C THR A 163 9.93 7.52 -13.99
N SER A 164 10.55 8.67 -14.24
CA SER A 164 10.33 9.46 -15.46
C SER A 164 10.53 8.60 -16.73
N GLY A 165 9.48 8.49 -17.55
CA GLY A 165 9.50 7.74 -18.80
C GLY A 165 9.14 6.27 -18.74
N LEU A 166 8.87 5.71 -17.54
CA LEU A 166 8.44 4.32 -17.42
C LEU A 166 7.20 4.00 -18.27
N LEU A 167 6.31 4.98 -18.43
CA LEU A 167 5.03 4.85 -19.15
C LEU A 167 5.04 5.48 -20.56
N ASP A 168 6.22 5.74 -21.15
CA ASP A 168 6.33 6.37 -22.48
C ASP A 168 5.66 5.56 -23.60
N GLU A 169 5.68 4.23 -23.50
CA GLU A 169 5.03 3.34 -24.47
C GLU A 169 3.49 3.57 -24.54
N LEU A 170 2.90 4.17 -23.50
CA LEU A 170 1.47 4.51 -23.48
C LEU A 170 1.17 5.83 -24.21
N LEU A 171 2.17 6.65 -24.52
CA LEU A 171 1.99 7.94 -25.19
C LEU A 171 2.07 7.77 -26.71
N LEU A 172 1.16 8.41 -27.44
CA LEU A 172 1.21 8.43 -28.91
C LEU A 172 2.47 9.16 -29.43
N THR A 173 2.88 10.20 -28.72
CA THR A 173 4.06 11.02 -29.01
C THR A 173 4.79 11.27 -27.69
N PRO A 174 5.68 10.36 -27.25
CA PRO A 174 6.40 10.51 -26.00
C PRO A 174 7.38 11.70 -26.05
N PRO A 175 7.61 12.42 -24.94
CA PRO A 175 8.61 13.48 -24.86
C PRO A 175 10.01 12.94 -25.15
N THR A 176 10.89 13.77 -25.73
CA THR A 176 12.31 13.43 -25.80
C THR A 176 12.92 13.55 -24.41
N ARG A 177 13.38 12.43 -23.84
CA ARG A 177 14.02 12.40 -22.53
C ARG A 177 15.53 12.50 -22.67
N GLN A 178 16.15 13.32 -21.82
CA GLN A 178 17.60 13.30 -21.66
C GLN A 178 18.01 12.00 -20.94
N PRO A 179 19.12 11.35 -21.32
CA PRO A 179 19.60 10.18 -20.62
C PRO A 179 19.87 10.52 -19.14
N MET A 180 19.28 9.77 -18.21
CA MET A 180 19.51 9.99 -16.77
C MET A 180 20.99 9.87 -16.37
N TYR A 181 21.82 9.17 -17.17
CA TYR A 181 23.24 8.99 -16.92
C TYR A 181 24.05 10.29 -16.98
N ASP A 182 23.65 11.28 -17.79
CA ASP A 182 24.45 12.52 -17.96
C ASP A 182 24.44 13.41 -16.71
N ASN A 183 23.49 13.20 -15.80
CA ASN A 183 23.41 13.91 -14.53
C ASN A 183 24.33 13.33 -13.43
N TYR A 184 24.77 12.08 -13.55
CA TYR A 184 25.64 11.42 -12.56
C TYR A 184 27.13 11.50 -12.92
N VAL A 185 27.47 11.63 -14.21
CA VAL A 185 28.88 11.66 -14.67
C VAL A 185 29.57 13.00 -14.33
N ASN A 186 28.80 14.06 -14.04
CA ASN A 186 29.31 15.39 -13.75
C ASN A 186 29.27 15.78 -12.26
N GLN A 187 28.93 14.86 -11.35
CA GLN A 187 29.12 15.13 -9.92
C GLN A 187 30.56 14.80 -9.52
N PRO A 188 31.36 15.79 -9.08
CA PRO A 188 32.68 15.50 -8.52
C PRO A 188 32.49 14.57 -7.32
N CYS A 189 33.36 13.57 -7.17
CA CYS A 189 33.39 12.77 -5.95
C CYS A 189 33.66 13.72 -4.78
N ASP A 190 32.72 13.82 -3.84
CA ASP A 190 32.96 14.53 -2.59
C ASP A 190 34.11 13.83 -1.85
N ASN A 191 35.19 14.58 -1.57
CA ASN A 191 36.36 14.15 -0.80
C ASN A 191 36.06 14.07 0.69
#